data_AF-A0A964BTX3-F1
#
_entry.id   AF-A0A964BTX3-F1
#
_cell.length_a   1.000
_cell.length_b   1.000
_cell.length_c   1.000
_cell.angle_alpha   90.00
_cell.angle_beta   90.00
_cell.angle_gamma   90.00
#
_symmetry.space_group_name_H-M   'P 1'
#
loop_
_entity.id
_entity.type
_entity.pdbx_description
1 polymer ?
#
loop_
_entity_poly.entity_id
_entity_poly.type
_entity_poly.pdbx_seq_one_letter_code
_entity_poly.pdbx_strand_id
1 'polypeptide(L)'
;MEVSKLPDLPNTEPPLCKENEYFTPAATSAPIVSSLKAQLRKDLWSEDPSGLAYFLHSAKGNPKNLIEHYITSPGDISLLPWNEALQIIDKFGTNTAKLHLIFAAHTMRQEQPWVNEFNLKISDLIEEIAWNNNDYPKYEKIKTIAQHAFALDCITVQATWVEGRHRKGGLMASVEVSRMWNVRVHLVGQQNLHGKVEQPEEGIITVRPGLWTSSFLNKAGCEARKALYQFGYLAQDILKIDPYRDDLALRLGLHLTVESRFHISGTYKVQTLLEALLPKTFIDEALNNFDKARKLTNRWNHALKVLSELKRAFQIEFDPGTYPEVLRPDSKSRKPRGYFKQLLAAKITIHPPAPIPELLAAKTQPKLVKPKNISSSKKKTNKSAGKAIAVTGTQIKNARKVKGWSQGQLAGFLGVSQNLVSLIERDKRSINKKLRTKIGKLLEI
;
A
#
# COMPACT_ATOMS: atom_id res chain seq x y z
N MET A 1 -41.60 -21.16 -14.34
CA MET A 1 -40.54 -20.76 -13.40
C MET A 1 -39.45 -20.08 -14.21
N GLU A 2 -39.52 -18.75 -14.29
CA GLU A 2 -38.49 -17.96 -14.97
C GLU A 2 -37.23 -17.95 -14.10
N VAL A 3 -36.09 -18.25 -14.73
CA VAL A 3 -34.76 -18.15 -14.13
C VAL A 3 -34.54 -16.69 -13.75
N SER A 4 -34.57 -16.41 -12.45
CA SER A 4 -34.28 -15.09 -11.90
C SER A 4 -32.88 -14.66 -12.36
N LYS A 5 -32.81 -13.64 -13.21
CA LYS A 5 -31.58 -12.90 -13.43
C LYS A 5 -31.13 -12.39 -12.05
N LEU A 6 -29.90 -12.75 -11.65
CA LEU A 6 -29.22 -12.09 -10.54
C LEU A 6 -29.40 -10.58 -10.70
N PRO A 7 -29.68 -9.81 -9.62
CA PRO A 7 -29.80 -8.36 -9.70
C PRO A 7 -28.56 -7.77 -10.38
N ASP A 8 -28.72 -6.63 -11.08
CA ASP A 8 -27.60 -5.92 -11.72
C ASP A 8 -26.54 -5.57 -10.67
N LEU A 9 -25.52 -6.43 -10.57
CA LEU A 9 -24.42 -6.25 -9.65
C LEU A 9 -23.57 -5.07 -10.13
N PRO A 10 -23.08 -4.21 -9.22
CA PRO A 10 -22.19 -3.12 -9.60
C PRO A 10 -20.94 -3.67 -10.30
N ASN A 11 -20.48 -2.95 -11.33
CA ASN A 11 -19.27 -3.31 -12.06
C ASN A 11 -18.07 -3.41 -11.10
N THR A 12 -17.38 -4.54 -11.15
CA THR A 12 -16.20 -4.82 -10.32
C THR A 12 -14.90 -4.58 -11.10
N GLU A 13 -13.88 -4.13 -10.38
CA GLU A 13 -12.53 -4.04 -10.91
C GLU A 13 -11.98 -5.44 -11.23
N PRO A 14 -11.15 -5.58 -12.27
CA PRO A 14 -10.50 -6.85 -12.54
C PRO A 14 -9.50 -7.19 -11.43
N PRO A 15 -9.23 -8.49 -11.19
CA PRO A 15 -8.23 -8.94 -10.23
C PRO A 15 -6.85 -8.27 -10.40
N LEU A 16 -6.07 -8.24 -9.33
CA LEU A 16 -4.66 -7.85 -9.36
C LEU A 16 -3.85 -8.85 -10.19
N CYS A 17 -4.08 -10.13 -9.96
CA CYS A 17 -3.36 -11.21 -10.65
C CYS A 17 -3.85 -11.35 -12.09
N LYS A 18 -3.02 -10.96 -13.06
CA LYS A 18 -3.20 -11.38 -14.46
C LYS A 18 -2.09 -12.36 -14.81
N GLU A 19 -2.35 -13.29 -15.73
CA GLU A 19 -1.39 -14.34 -16.11
C GLU A 19 0.01 -13.81 -16.48
N ASN A 20 0.13 -12.56 -16.92
CA ASN A 20 1.39 -11.93 -17.33
C ASN A 20 1.84 -10.74 -16.46
N GLU A 21 1.05 -10.29 -15.47
CA GLU A 21 1.40 -9.21 -14.55
C GLU A 21 1.54 -9.77 -13.13
N TYR A 22 2.75 -9.76 -12.59
CA TYR A 22 3.10 -10.46 -11.33
C TYR A 22 3.48 -9.51 -10.20
N PHE A 23 3.52 -8.22 -10.50
CA PHE A 23 3.68 -7.15 -9.54
C PHE A 23 2.75 -6.02 -9.93
N THR A 24 2.30 -5.25 -8.95
CA THR A 24 1.43 -4.09 -9.16
C THR A 24 1.92 -2.92 -8.31
N PRO A 25 1.81 -1.66 -8.78
CA PRO A 25 1.95 -0.52 -7.91
C PRO A 25 0.99 -0.63 -6.72
N ALA A 26 1.47 -0.32 -5.52
CA ALA A 26 0.66 -0.26 -4.32
C ALA A 26 1.08 0.94 -3.48
N ALA A 27 0.12 1.56 -2.81
CA ALA A 27 0.42 2.61 -1.84
C ALA A 27 1.31 2.04 -0.73
N THR A 28 2.42 2.73 -0.44
CA THR A 28 3.37 2.38 0.65
C THR A 28 3.77 3.64 1.43
N SER A 29 2.82 4.56 1.53
CA SER A 29 2.94 5.76 2.37
C SER A 29 2.95 5.39 3.84
N ALA A 30 3.33 6.35 4.68
CA ALA A 30 3.43 6.12 6.11
C ALA A 30 2.09 5.63 6.75
N PRO A 31 0.89 6.14 6.39
CA PRO A 31 -0.38 5.58 6.84
C PRO A 31 -0.58 4.09 6.52
N ILE A 32 -0.14 3.63 5.34
CA ILE A 32 -0.23 2.20 4.97
C ILE A 32 0.74 1.37 5.81
N VAL A 33 1.98 1.84 5.98
CA VAL A 33 3.00 1.13 6.78
C VAL A 33 2.54 0.97 8.23
N SER A 34 2.05 2.04 8.84
CA SER A 34 1.59 2.03 10.23
C SER A 34 0.30 1.21 10.39
N SER A 35 -0.65 1.30 9.46
CA SER A 35 -1.89 0.52 9.50
C SER A 35 -1.63 -0.98 9.32
N LEU A 36 -0.73 -1.35 8.40
CA LEU A 36 -0.28 -2.74 8.25
C LEU A 36 0.33 -3.27 9.56
N LYS A 37 1.19 -2.45 10.19
CA LYS A 37 1.79 -2.81 11.49
C LYS A 37 0.72 -2.95 12.57
N ALA A 38 -0.25 -2.05 12.65
CA ALA A 38 -1.34 -2.09 13.62
C ALA A 38 -2.20 -3.36 13.50
N GLN A 39 -2.38 -3.88 12.28
CA GLN A 39 -3.09 -5.14 12.05
C GLN A 39 -2.27 -6.38 12.45
N LEU A 40 -0.96 -6.35 12.23
CA LEU A 40 -0.08 -7.50 12.50
C LEU A 40 0.43 -7.55 13.95
N ARG A 41 0.49 -6.41 14.63
CA ARG A 41 1.08 -6.22 15.96
C ARG A 41 0.05 -5.78 16.97
N LYS A 42 -0.87 -6.69 17.30
CA LYS A 42 -1.90 -6.51 18.34
C LYS A 42 -1.29 -6.14 19.70
N ASP A 43 -0.10 -6.67 19.99
CA ASP A 43 0.67 -6.39 21.21
C ASP A 43 1.13 -4.94 21.38
N LEU A 44 1.01 -4.12 20.34
CA LEU A 44 1.37 -2.69 20.37
C LEU A 44 0.16 -1.76 20.51
N TRP A 45 -1.06 -2.31 20.56
CA TRP A 45 -2.24 -1.54 20.93
C TRP A 45 -2.28 -1.33 22.44
N SER A 46 -2.73 -0.16 22.87
CA SER A 46 -2.88 0.20 24.28
C SER A 46 -4.15 1.02 24.49
N GLU A 47 -4.61 1.04 25.73
CA GLU A 47 -5.63 1.98 26.20
C GLU A 47 -4.98 3.33 26.49
N ASP A 48 -5.54 4.41 25.92
CA ASP A 48 -5.12 5.78 26.22
C ASP A 48 -5.73 6.27 27.56
N PRO A 49 -5.31 7.43 28.10
CA PRO A 49 -5.86 7.96 29.34
C PRO A 49 -7.38 8.25 29.31
N SER A 50 -7.99 8.32 28.12
CA SER A 50 -9.42 8.54 27.93
C SER A 50 -10.21 7.22 27.82
N GLY A 51 -9.54 6.07 27.94
CA GLY A 51 -10.14 4.74 27.82
C GLY A 51 -10.32 4.26 26.37
N LEU A 52 -9.68 4.92 25.39
CA LEU A 52 -9.81 4.60 23.97
C LEU A 52 -8.69 3.69 23.50
N ALA A 53 -8.99 2.81 22.55
CA ALA A 53 -7.96 2.00 21.91
C ALA A 53 -7.10 2.84 20.96
N TYR A 54 -5.79 2.74 21.17
CA TYR A 54 -4.80 3.56 20.49
C TYR A 54 -3.60 2.74 20.04
N PHE A 55 -3.08 3.08 18.86
CA PHE A 55 -1.80 2.59 18.36
C PHE A 55 -0.97 3.74 17.82
N LEU A 56 0.29 3.83 18.25
CA LEU A 56 1.23 4.87 17.83
C LEU A 56 2.32 4.34 16.88
N HIS A 57 2.59 5.11 15.83
CA HIS A 57 3.73 4.92 14.96
C HIS A 57 4.50 6.23 14.75
N SER A 58 5.75 6.28 15.21
CA SER A 58 6.66 7.38 14.92
C SER A 58 7.41 7.14 13.62
N ALA A 59 7.47 8.16 12.76
CA ALA A 59 8.23 8.07 11.52
C ALA A 59 9.75 8.00 11.80
N LYS A 60 10.46 7.10 11.10
CA LYS A 60 11.92 6.90 11.27
C LYS A 60 12.76 8.17 11.04
N GLY A 61 12.30 9.11 10.20
CA GLY A 61 13.08 10.30 9.82
C GLY A 61 12.96 11.47 10.80
N ASN A 62 11.75 11.76 11.28
CA ASN A 62 11.50 12.81 12.27
C ASN A 62 10.59 12.21 13.36
N PRO A 63 11.08 12.01 14.59
CA PRO A 63 10.30 11.38 15.65
C PRO A 63 9.09 12.22 16.08
N LYS A 64 9.01 13.49 15.67
CA LYS A 64 7.84 14.35 15.89
C LYS A 64 6.74 14.18 14.86
N ASN A 65 7.01 13.47 13.77
CA ASN A 65 5.99 13.07 12.81
C ASN A 65 5.38 11.75 13.30
N LEU A 66 4.14 11.84 13.74
CA LEU A 66 3.43 10.76 14.41
C LEU A 66 2.24 10.34 13.56
N ILE A 67 1.99 9.03 13.51
CA ILE A 67 0.77 8.46 12.97
C ILE A 67 0.11 7.66 14.07
N GLU A 68 -1.14 8.00 14.31
CA GLU A 68 -1.96 7.43 15.36
C GLU A 68 -3.14 6.70 14.70
N HIS A 69 -3.44 5.52 15.21
CA HIS A 69 -4.59 4.74 14.79
C HIS A 69 -5.53 4.55 15.98
N TYR A 70 -6.81 4.75 15.72
CA TYR A 70 -7.89 4.44 16.65
C TYR A 70 -8.89 3.52 15.97
N ILE A 71 -9.82 2.99 16.76
CA ILE A 71 -10.90 2.15 16.27
C ILE A 71 -12.22 2.93 16.39
N THR A 72 -13.03 2.90 15.34
CA THR A 72 -14.36 3.49 15.31
C THR A 72 -15.45 2.44 15.17
N SER A 73 -16.67 2.84 15.52
CA SER A 73 -17.89 2.10 15.20
C SER A 73 -18.01 1.88 13.68
N PRO A 74 -18.46 0.69 13.22
CA PRO A 74 -18.74 0.47 11.81
C PRO A 74 -19.74 1.50 11.27
N GLY A 75 -19.44 2.14 10.14
CA GLY A 75 -20.35 3.12 9.54
C GLY A 75 -20.43 4.49 10.24
N ASP A 76 -19.80 4.67 11.41
CA ASP A 76 -19.73 5.94 12.15
C ASP A 76 -18.28 6.35 12.50
N ILE A 77 -18.03 7.62 12.81
CA ILE A 77 -16.71 8.15 13.19
C ILE A 77 -16.50 8.19 14.70
N SER A 78 -17.46 7.72 15.50
CA SER A 78 -17.32 7.60 16.95
C SER A 78 -16.20 6.62 17.30
N LEU A 79 -15.26 7.09 18.13
CA LEU A 79 -14.17 6.27 18.65
C LEU A 79 -14.72 5.27 19.67
N LEU A 80 -14.24 4.04 19.61
CA LEU A 80 -14.66 2.97 20.51
C LEU A 80 -13.79 2.89 21.76
N PRO A 81 -14.40 2.67 22.95
CA PRO A 81 -13.67 2.33 24.16
C PRO A 81 -12.85 1.05 23.98
N TRP A 82 -11.80 0.89 24.79
CA TRP A 82 -10.85 -0.22 24.72
C TRP A 82 -11.50 -1.61 24.57
N ASN A 83 -12.45 -1.95 25.44
CA ASN A 83 -13.08 -3.28 25.45
C ASN A 83 -13.91 -3.57 24.18
N GLU A 84 -14.56 -2.56 23.61
CA GLU A 84 -15.33 -2.71 22.37
C GLU A 84 -14.40 -2.75 21.15
N ALA A 85 -13.38 -1.89 21.16
CA ALA A 85 -12.35 -1.86 20.14
C ALA A 85 -11.55 -3.18 20.06
N LEU A 86 -11.30 -3.84 21.19
CA LEU A 86 -10.64 -5.15 21.24
C LEU A 86 -11.33 -6.19 20.37
N GLN A 87 -12.67 -6.19 20.29
CA GLN A 87 -13.41 -7.12 19.44
C GLN A 87 -13.12 -6.94 17.94
N ILE A 88 -12.74 -5.71 17.54
CA ILE A 88 -12.32 -5.40 16.17
C ILE A 88 -10.84 -5.71 15.99
N ILE A 89 -9.99 -5.33 16.97
CA ILE A 89 -8.55 -5.61 16.95
C ILE A 89 -8.31 -7.13 16.86
N ASP A 90 -9.14 -7.94 17.52
CA ASP A 90 -9.05 -9.40 17.47
C ASP A 90 -9.32 -9.98 16.09
N LYS A 91 -10.07 -9.27 15.24
CA LYS A 91 -10.31 -9.67 13.84
C LYS A 91 -9.14 -9.34 12.92
N PHE A 92 -8.18 -8.51 13.36
CA PHE A 92 -6.97 -8.25 12.60
C PHE A 92 -6.06 -9.48 12.55
N GLY A 93 -5.33 -9.60 11.44
CA GLY A 93 -4.37 -10.66 11.23
C GLY A 93 -3.73 -10.59 9.86
N THR A 94 -3.14 -11.71 9.44
CA THR A 94 -2.47 -11.82 8.14
C THR A 94 -3.43 -11.69 6.96
N ASN A 95 -4.65 -12.22 7.06
CA ASN A 95 -5.66 -12.07 6.00
C ASN A 95 -6.20 -10.64 5.88
N THR A 96 -6.41 -9.92 7.00
CA THR A 96 -6.74 -8.48 6.93
C THR A 96 -5.60 -7.69 6.32
N ALA A 97 -4.35 -8.04 6.67
CA ALA A 97 -3.16 -7.40 6.13
C ALA A 97 -2.98 -7.64 4.61
N LYS A 98 -3.30 -8.85 4.11
CA LYS A 98 -3.36 -9.11 2.66
C LYS A 98 -4.42 -8.23 1.99
N LEU A 99 -5.64 -8.21 2.53
CA LEU A 99 -6.74 -7.40 2.00
C LEU A 99 -6.41 -5.90 2.01
N HIS A 100 -5.73 -5.43 3.06
CA HIS A 100 -5.22 -4.07 3.17
C HIS A 100 -4.28 -3.70 2.01
N LEU A 101 -3.34 -4.59 1.65
CA LEU A 101 -2.46 -4.35 0.51
C LEU A 101 -3.16 -4.48 -0.85
N ILE A 102 -4.20 -5.33 -0.95
CA ILE A 102 -5.05 -5.39 -2.14
C ILE A 102 -5.75 -4.03 -2.33
N PHE A 103 -6.36 -3.48 -1.28
CA PHE A 103 -6.96 -2.14 -1.34
C PHE A 103 -5.94 -1.07 -1.71
N ALA A 104 -4.74 -1.12 -1.14
CA ALA A 104 -3.63 -0.22 -1.47
C ALA A 104 -3.20 -0.31 -2.94
N ALA A 105 -3.27 -1.50 -3.56
CA ALA A 105 -2.96 -1.69 -4.97
C ALA A 105 -4.08 -1.17 -5.88
N HIS A 106 -5.35 -1.46 -5.59
CA HIS A 106 -6.49 -0.93 -6.35
C HIS A 106 -6.60 0.59 -6.26
N THR A 107 -6.25 1.17 -5.10
CA THR A 107 -6.15 2.63 -4.90
C THR A 107 -5.21 3.28 -5.92
N MET A 108 -4.11 2.61 -6.29
CA MET A 108 -3.16 3.13 -7.27
C MET A 108 -3.67 3.10 -8.72
N ARG A 109 -4.75 2.37 -9.00
CA ARG A 109 -5.42 2.38 -10.31
C ARG A 109 -6.33 3.61 -10.48
N GLN A 110 -6.65 4.29 -9.38
CA GLN A 110 -7.53 5.47 -9.38
C GLN A 110 -6.73 6.75 -9.69
N GLU A 111 -7.31 7.64 -10.49
CA GLU A 111 -6.70 8.95 -10.77
C GLU A 111 -6.80 9.90 -9.56
N GLN A 112 -7.92 9.86 -8.86
CA GLN A 112 -8.20 10.65 -7.65
C GLN A 112 -8.74 9.74 -6.54
N PRO A 113 -7.86 9.01 -5.83
CA PRO A 113 -8.27 8.03 -4.83
C PRO A 113 -9.05 8.61 -3.64
N TRP A 114 -8.94 9.92 -3.35
CA TRP A 114 -9.69 10.59 -2.28
C TRP A 114 -11.14 10.94 -2.67
N VAL A 115 -11.51 10.76 -3.94
CA VAL A 115 -12.88 11.01 -4.44
C VAL A 115 -13.53 9.71 -4.87
N ASN A 116 -12.78 8.88 -5.61
CA ASN A 116 -13.32 7.71 -6.27
C ASN A 116 -13.48 6.53 -5.31
N GLU A 117 -14.39 5.64 -5.67
CA GLU A 117 -14.55 4.31 -5.06
C GLU A 117 -14.40 3.23 -6.13
N PHE A 118 -14.11 2.01 -5.68
CA PHE A 118 -14.02 0.84 -6.55
C PHE A 118 -14.71 -0.36 -5.90
N ASN A 119 -15.20 -1.29 -6.73
CA ASN A 119 -15.89 -2.49 -6.27
C ASN A 119 -15.03 -3.73 -6.53
N LEU A 120 -14.95 -4.62 -5.53
CA LEU A 120 -14.21 -5.87 -5.59
C LEU A 120 -15.16 -7.03 -5.35
N LYS A 121 -15.06 -8.07 -6.17
CA LYS A 121 -15.82 -9.31 -5.98
C LYS A 121 -15.13 -10.19 -4.95
N ILE A 122 -15.88 -10.74 -4.00
CA ILE A 122 -15.29 -11.53 -2.90
C ILE A 122 -14.74 -12.86 -3.41
N SER A 123 -15.37 -13.51 -4.40
CA SER A 123 -14.79 -14.71 -5.05
C SER A 123 -13.37 -14.47 -5.54
N ASP A 124 -13.14 -13.33 -6.19
CA ASP A 124 -11.85 -13.01 -6.80
C ASP A 124 -10.80 -12.76 -5.72
N LEU A 125 -11.20 -12.12 -4.61
CA LEU A 125 -10.34 -11.93 -3.44
C LEU A 125 -9.93 -13.23 -2.77
N ILE A 126 -10.83 -14.22 -2.71
CA ILE A 126 -10.55 -15.56 -2.17
C ILE A 126 -9.46 -16.25 -3.01
N GLU A 127 -9.55 -16.12 -4.34
CA GLU A 127 -8.55 -16.65 -5.26
C GLU A 127 -7.21 -15.90 -5.16
N GLU A 128 -7.23 -14.57 -5.08
CA GLU A 128 -6.02 -13.74 -4.99
C GLU A 128 -5.16 -14.04 -3.76
N ILE A 129 -5.79 -14.25 -2.60
CA ILE A 129 -5.08 -14.60 -1.37
C ILE A 129 -4.77 -16.11 -1.26
N ALA A 130 -5.13 -16.88 -2.30
CA ALA A 130 -5.02 -18.33 -2.39
C ALA A 130 -5.68 -19.07 -1.21
N TRP A 131 -6.88 -18.66 -0.79
CA TRP A 131 -7.62 -19.36 0.27
C TRP A 131 -8.32 -20.61 -0.27
N ASN A 132 -7.51 -21.55 -0.73
CA ASN A 132 -7.94 -22.78 -1.39
C ASN A 132 -8.16 -23.95 -0.41
N ASN A 133 -8.26 -23.68 0.90
CA ASN A 133 -8.53 -24.74 1.86
C ASN A 133 -9.96 -25.29 1.66
N ASN A 134 -10.10 -26.59 1.47
CA ASN A 134 -11.39 -27.27 1.29
C ASN A 134 -12.17 -27.43 2.61
N ASP A 135 -11.55 -27.14 3.75
CA ASP A 135 -12.17 -27.32 5.07
C ASP A 135 -13.37 -26.39 5.31
N TYR A 136 -13.48 -25.29 4.56
CA TYR A 136 -14.54 -24.30 4.70
C TYR A 136 -15.41 -24.21 3.46
N PRO A 137 -16.74 -24.22 3.60
CA PRO A 137 -17.65 -23.99 2.49
C PRO A 137 -17.51 -22.56 1.95
N LYS A 138 -17.85 -22.35 0.67
CA LYS A 138 -17.68 -21.07 -0.04
C LYS A 138 -18.29 -19.89 0.73
N TYR A 139 -19.50 -20.06 1.27
CA TYR A 139 -20.22 -19.00 1.98
C TYR A 139 -19.49 -18.53 3.26
N GLU A 140 -18.78 -19.41 3.96
CA GLU A 140 -17.99 -19.05 5.15
C GLU A 140 -16.74 -18.26 4.79
N LYS A 141 -16.09 -18.62 3.68
CA LYS A 141 -14.98 -17.81 3.14
C LYS A 141 -15.47 -16.41 2.77
N ILE A 142 -16.63 -16.32 2.11
CA ILE A 142 -17.24 -15.03 1.75
C ILE A 142 -17.51 -14.18 3.01
N LYS A 143 -18.14 -14.77 4.03
CA LYS A 143 -18.39 -14.10 5.31
C LYS A 143 -17.10 -13.66 5.99
N THR A 144 -16.05 -14.48 5.96
CA THR A 144 -14.80 -14.15 6.63
C THR A 144 -14.08 -12.99 5.94
N ILE A 145 -14.06 -12.96 4.60
CA ILE A 145 -13.52 -11.82 3.84
C ILE A 145 -14.33 -10.55 4.10
N ALA A 146 -15.67 -10.65 4.16
CA ALA A 146 -16.52 -9.54 4.55
C ALA A 146 -16.18 -9.01 5.95
N GLN A 147 -16.01 -9.89 6.95
CA GLN A 147 -15.62 -9.52 8.31
C GLN A 147 -14.25 -8.82 8.36
N HIS A 148 -13.28 -9.29 7.60
CA HIS A 148 -11.98 -8.64 7.47
C HIS A 148 -12.09 -7.25 6.83
N ALA A 149 -12.94 -7.10 5.82
CA ALA A 149 -13.20 -5.82 5.18
C ALA A 149 -13.88 -4.83 6.14
N PHE A 150 -14.83 -5.30 6.96
CA PHE A 150 -15.44 -4.50 8.02
C PHE A 150 -14.43 -4.05 9.08
N ALA A 151 -13.51 -4.94 9.50
CA ALA A 151 -12.45 -4.55 10.43
C ALA A 151 -11.57 -3.43 9.86
N LEU A 152 -11.32 -3.43 8.53
CA LEU A 152 -10.58 -2.37 7.84
C LEU A 152 -11.37 -1.05 7.71
N ASP A 153 -12.71 -1.06 7.73
CA ASP A 153 -13.52 0.17 7.80
C ASP A 153 -13.37 0.89 9.13
N CYS A 154 -13.15 0.11 10.20
CA CYS A 154 -13.15 0.62 11.57
C CYS A 154 -11.83 1.27 11.99
N ILE A 155 -10.76 1.16 11.19
CA ILE A 155 -9.46 1.74 11.55
C ILE A 155 -9.33 3.17 11.02
N THR A 156 -9.09 4.11 11.93
CA THR A 156 -8.81 5.51 11.59
C THR A 156 -7.33 5.79 11.55
N VAL A 157 -6.98 6.92 10.95
CA VAL A 157 -5.62 7.46 10.93
C VAL A 157 -5.66 8.93 11.28
N GLN A 158 -4.83 9.31 12.23
CA GLN A 158 -4.47 10.69 12.54
C GLN A 158 -3.00 10.88 12.23
N ALA A 159 -2.69 11.72 11.24
CA ALA A 159 -1.33 12.00 10.81
C ALA A 159 -0.93 13.41 11.28
N THR A 160 0.06 13.47 12.17
CA THR A 160 0.65 14.72 12.66
C THR A 160 1.99 14.95 12.00
N TRP A 161 2.16 16.07 11.29
CA TRP A 161 3.37 16.39 10.54
C TRP A 161 3.93 17.75 10.93
N VAL A 162 5.21 17.81 11.30
CA VAL A 162 5.89 19.06 11.65
C VAL A 162 6.38 19.75 10.38
N GLU A 163 5.74 20.86 10.02
CA GLU A 163 6.03 21.65 8.82
C GLU A 163 7.16 22.67 9.02
N GLY A 164 7.60 22.88 10.26
CA GLY A 164 8.73 23.75 10.58
C GLY A 164 8.55 24.49 11.89
N ARG A 165 9.19 25.67 12.00
CA ARG A 165 9.02 26.57 13.15
C ARG A 165 8.03 27.67 12.82
N HIS A 166 7.11 27.93 13.73
CA HIS A 166 6.14 29.01 13.61
C HIS A 166 6.85 30.37 13.73
N ARG A 167 6.34 31.40 13.02
CA ARG A 167 6.95 32.74 12.97
C ARG A 167 7.06 33.44 14.34
N LYS A 168 6.23 33.05 15.30
CA LYS A 168 6.22 33.59 16.68
C LYS A 168 6.90 32.68 17.72
N GLY A 169 7.70 31.70 17.27
CA GLY A 169 8.20 30.62 18.12
C GLY A 169 7.20 29.46 18.23
N GLY A 170 7.70 28.25 18.51
CA GLY A 170 6.93 26.99 18.49
C GLY A 170 7.10 26.18 17.20
N LEU A 171 6.66 24.92 17.21
CA LEU A 171 6.62 24.05 16.03
C LEU A 171 5.27 24.22 15.33
N MET A 172 5.28 24.39 14.00
CA MET A 172 4.06 24.34 13.21
C MET A 172 3.83 22.89 12.80
N ALA A 173 2.67 22.33 13.15
CA ALA A 173 2.29 20.99 12.76
C ALA A 173 0.90 20.98 12.12
N SER A 174 0.72 20.16 11.09
CA SER A 174 -0.59 19.83 10.52
C SER A 174 -1.06 18.49 11.07
N VAL A 175 -2.33 18.42 11.46
CA VAL A 175 -2.98 17.19 11.92
C VAL A 175 -4.13 16.89 10.96
N GLU A 176 -4.07 15.73 10.31
CA GLU A 176 -5.12 15.25 9.40
C GLU A 176 -5.73 13.96 9.96
N VAL A 177 -7.05 13.97 10.19
CA VAL A 177 -7.80 12.81 10.71
C VAL A 177 -8.73 12.29 9.64
N SER A 178 -8.67 10.98 9.36
CA SER A 178 -9.57 10.32 8.41
C SER A 178 -9.68 8.82 8.71
N ARG A 179 -10.64 8.12 8.09
CA ARG A 179 -10.58 6.65 8.03
C ARG A 179 -9.44 6.20 7.14
N MET A 180 -8.89 5.01 7.39
CA MET A 180 -7.99 4.39 6.42
C MET A 180 -8.74 3.98 5.15
N TRP A 181 -9.90 3.34 5.34
CA TRP A 181 -10.80 2.87 4.29
C TRP A 181 -12.23 3.13 4.71
N ASN A 182 -13.09 3.49 3.76
CA ASN A 182 -14.52 3.43 3.94
C ASN A 182 -15.05 2.24 3.12
N VAL A 183 -15.62 1.25 3.79
CA VAL A 183 -15.98 -0.04 3.17
C VAL A 183 -17.47 -0.29 3.30
N ARG A 184 -18.09 -0.71 2.20
CA ARG A 184 -19.45 -1.27 2.18
C ARG A 184 -19.41 -2.68 1.64
N VAL A 185 -20.12 -3.60 2.29
CA VAL A 185 -20.22 -5.00 1.86
C VAL A 185 -21.66 -5.29 1.47
N HIS A 186 -21.85 -5.80 0.25
CA HIS A 186 -23.13 -6.29 -0.25
C HIS A 186 -23.04 -7.80 -0.47
N LEU A 187 -23.80 -8.58 0.29
CA LEU A 187 -23.84 -10.04 0.18
C LEU A 187 -25.07 -10.48 -0.61
N VAL A 188 -24.89 -11.45 -1.50
CA VAL A 188 -25.93 -11.96 -2.41
C VAL A 188 -26.09 -13.46 -2.20
N GLY A 189 -27.33 -13.92 -2.09
CA GLY A 189 -27.65 -15.34 -1.98
C GLY A 189 -29.13 -15.54 -1.67
N GLN A 190 -29.53 -16.80 -1.55
CA GLN A 190 -30.91 -17.15 -1.20
C GLN A 190 -31.29 -16.63 0.20
N GLN A 191 -32.44 -16.00 0.31
CA GLN A 191 -33.02 -15.60 1.59
C GLN A 191 -33.64 -16.80 2.30
N ASN A 192 -33.44 -16.88 3.61
CA ASN A 192 -34.20 -17.80 4.44
C ASN A 192 -35.62 -17.26 4.74
N LEU A 193 -36.43 -18.04 5.45
CA LEU A 193 -37.81 -17.67 5.84
C LEU A 193 -37.89 -16.36 6.67
N HIS A 194 -36.78 -15.89 7.22
CA HIS A 194 -36.67 -14.64 7.97
C HIS A 194 -36.15 -13.46 7.14
N GLY A 195 -36.02 -13.62 5.81
CA GLY A 195 -35.51 -12.59 4.92
C GLY A 195 -34.00 -12.32 5.03
N LYS A 196 -33.24 -13.19 5.72
CA LYS A 196 -31.79 -13.06 5.91
C LYS A 196 -31.03 -13.95 4.92
N VAL A 197 -29.93 -13.43 4.39
CA VAL A 197 -28.98 -14.20 3.56
C VAL A 197 -27.97 -14.87 4.49
N GLU A 198 -28.27 -16.10 4.92
CA GLU A 198 -27.37 -16.85 5.81
C GLU A 198 -26.24 -17.56 5.07
N GLN A 199 -26.45 -17.97 3.82
CA GLN A 199 -25.43 -18.63 3.00
C GLN A 199 -25.22 -17.82 1.72
N PRO A 200 -24.41 -16.74 1.77
CA PRO A 200 -24.14 -15.93 0.60
C PRO A 200 -23.43 -16.76 -0.48
N GLU A 201 -23.94 -16.67 -1.70
CA GLU A 201 -23.36 -17.26 -2.90
C GLU A 201 -22.23 -16.40 -3.46
N GLU A 202 -22.34 -15.07 -3.27
CA GLU A 202 -21.35 -14.08 -3.66
C GLU A 202 -21.38 -12.85 -2.74
N GLY A 203 -20.34 -12.01 -2.81
CA GLY A 203 -20.41 -10.67 -2.23
C GLY A 203 -19.55 -9.65 -2.96
N ILE A 204 -19.88 -8.38 -2.76
CA ILE A 204 -19.17 -7.25 -3.35
C ILE A 204 -18.74 -6.30 -2.25
N ILE A 205 -17.48 -5.90 -2.29
CA ILE A 205 -16.87 -4.93 -1.39
C ILE A 205 -16.66 -3.64 -2.18
N THR A 206 -17.39 -2.59 -1.83
CA THR A 206 -17.13 -1.23 -2.30
C THR A 206 -16.14 -0.58 -1.34
N VAL A 207 -15.03 -0.09 -1.88
CA VAL A 207 -13.98 0.56 -1.10
C VAL A 207 -13.79 1.99 -1.59
N ARG A 208 -13.85 2.95 -0.65
CA ARG A 208 -13.37 4.30 -0.85
C ARG A 208 -12.13 4.54 0.01
N PRO A 209 -10.97 4.84 -0.59
CA PRO A 209 -9.77 5.21 0.16
C PRO A 209 -10.00 6.46 1.01
N GLY A 210 -9.35 6.50 2.18
CA GLY A 210 -9.42 7.65 3.08
C GLY A 210 -8.84 8.94 2.51
N LEU A 211 -9.15 10.06 3.18
CA LEU A 211 -8.68 11.40 2.78
C LEU A 211 -7.16 11.54 2.83
N TRP A 212 -6.47 10.71 3.64
CA TRP A 212 -5.01 10.61 3.64
C TRP A 212 -4.42 10.42 2.24
N THR A 213 -5.16 9.81 1.30
CA THR A 213 -4.69 9.64 -0.08
C THR A 213 -4.50 10.97 -0.82
N SER A 214 -5.21 12.04 -0.43
CA SER A 214 -5.04 13.38 -0.99
C SER A 214 -3.69 14.01 -0.64
N SER A 215 -3.16 13.66 0.53
CA SER A 215 -1.87 14.11 1.04
C SER A 215 -0.73 13.21 0.61
N PHE A 216 -0.96 11.89 0.48
CA PHE A 216 0.11 10.90 0.28
C PHE A 216 0.19 10.27 -1.12
N LEU A 217 -0.90 10.30 -1.90
CA LEU A 217 -1.02 9.65 -3.22
C LEU A 217 -1.44 10.64 -4.32
N ASN A 218 -1.16 11.93 -4.15
CA ASN A 218 -1.55 12.96 -5.11
C ASN A 218 -0.38 13.34 -6.02
N LYS A 219 -0.37 12.76 -7.22
CA LYS A 219 0.65 13.03 -8.25
C LYS A 219 0.69 14.51 -8.65
N ALA A 220 -0.47 15.13 -8.90
CA ALA A 220 -0.57 16.53 -9.29
C ALA A 220 -0.12 17.48 -8.18
N GLY A 221 -0.47 17.16 -6.93
CA GLY A 221 0.00 17.87 -5.73
C GLY A 221 1.50 17.73 -5.52
N CYS A 222 2.08 16.56 -5.79
CA CYS A 222 3.53 16.32 -5.73
C CYS A 222 4.31 17.18 -6.73
N GLU A 223 3.87 17.25 -7.99
CA GLU A 223 4.48 18.14 -8.99
C GLU A 223 4.37 19.62 -8.60
N ALA A 224 3.31 19.99 -7.90
CA ALA A 224 3.10 21.33 -7.36
C ALA A 224 3.73 21.56 -5.97
N ARG A 225 4.45 20.58 -5.40
CA ARG A 225 5.03 20.60 -4.03
C ARG A 225 4.02 20.88 -2.92
N LYS A 226 2.77 20.43 -3.08
CA LYS A 226 1.67 20.57 -2.10
C LYS A 226 1.26 19.25 -1.45
N ALA A 227 1.66 18.12 -2.03
CA ALA A 227 1.34 16.79 -1.54
C ALA A 227 2.48 15.83 -1.85
N LEU A 228 2.37 14.60 -1.38
CA LEU A 228 3.30 13.52 -1.66
C LEU A 228 2.69 12.55 -2.68
N TYR A 229 3.55 11.77 -3.33
CA TYR A 229 3.16 10.66 -4.19
C TYR A 229 4.01 9.43 -3.86
N GLN A 230 3.66 8.75 -2.77
CA GLN A 230 4.45 7.68 -2.16
C GLN A 230 3.85 6.30 -2.44
N PHE A 231 4.52 5.55 -3.32
CA PHE A 231 4.10 4.21 -3.68
C PHE A 231 5.30 3.29 -3.93
N GLY A 232 5.08 2.00 -3.68
CA GLY A 232 6.00 0.90 -3.95
C GLY A 232 5.35 -0.09 -4.91
N TYR A 233 5.82 -1.33 -4.87
CA TYR A 233 5.29 -2.40 -5.70
C TYR A 233 5.01 -3.63 -4.83
N LEU A 234 3.82 -4.19 -4.99
CA LEU A 234 3.41 -5.44 -4.37
C LEU A 234 3.74 -6.58 -5.32
N ALA A 235 4.59 -7.51 -4.89
CA ALA A 235 4.74 -8.81 -5.55
C ALA A 235 3.54 -9.69 -5.18
N GLN A 236 2.78 -10.10 -6.17
CA GLN A 236 1.48 -10.73 -5.93
C GLN A 236 1.59 -12.13 -5.31
N ASP A 237 2.69 -12.84 -5.56
CA ASP A 237 2.93 -14.18 -4.99
C ASP A 237 2.98 -14.16 -3.45
N ILE A 238 3.28 -13.02 -2.83
CA ILE A 238 3.21 -12.86 -1.36
C ILE A 238 1.79 -13.09 -0.84
N LEU A 239 0.77 -12.66 -1.60
CA LEU A 239 -0.63 -12.84 -1.23
C LEU A 239 -1.01 -14.33 -1.19
N LYS A 240 -0.27 -15.20 -1.89
CA LYS A 240 -0.55 -16.63 -1.97
C LYS A 240 0.11 -17.47 -0.87
N ILE A 241 0.98 -16.86 -0.04
CA ILE A 241 1.61 -17.56 1.09
C ILE A 241 0.54 -17.96 2.10
N ASP A 242 0.55 -19.22 2.55
CA ASP A 242 -0.41 -19.74 3.52
C ASP A 242 -0.20 -19.07 4.89
N PRO A 243 -1.18 -18.29 5.41
CA PRO A 243 -1.04 -17.61 6.69
C PRO A 243 -0.99 -18.56 7.89
N TYR A 244 -1.50 -19.79 7.80
CA TYR A 244 -1.56 -20.73 8.92
C TYR A 244 -0.26 -21.54 9.05
N ARG A 245 0.34 -21.93 7.93
CA ARG A 245 1.60 -22.69 7.90
C ARG A 245 2.82 -21.78 7.92
N ASP A 246 2.75 -20.67 7.20
CA ASP A 246 3.91 -19.82 6.86
C ASP A 246 3.75 -18.38 7.37
N ASP A 247 3.08 -18.19 8.53
CA ASP A 247 2.79 -16.88 9.14
C ASP A 247 4.01 -15.94 9.17
N LEU A 248 5.19 -16.43 9.58
CA LEU A 248 6.38 -15.58 9.66
C LEU A 248 6.89 -15.17 8.27
N ALA A 249 6.81 -16.07 7.28
CA ALA A 249 7.19 -15.78 5.89
C ALA A 249 6.26 -14.71 5.30
N LEU A 250 4.95 -14.86 5.51
CA LEU A 250 3.96 -13.90 5.06
C LEU A 250 4.17 -12.54 5.74
N ARG A 251 4.32 -12.49 7.07
CA ARG A 251 4.61 -11.25 7.80
C ARG A 251 5.86 -10.56 7.27
N LEU A 252 6.93 -11.32 7.04
CA LEU A 252 8.18 -10.80 6.48
C LEU A 252 7.96 -10.25 5.06
N GLY A 253 7.29 -10.99 4.17
CA GLY A 253 6.99 -10.54 2.81
C GLY A 253 6.13 -9.28 2.76
N LEU A 254 5.10 -9.20 3.60
CA LEU A 254 4.24 -8.01 3.72
C LEU A 254 5.06 -6.80 4.24
N HIS A 255 5.90 -7.00 5.25
CA HIS A 255 6.76 -5.95 5.80
C HIS A 255 7.77 -5.44 4.76
N LEU A 256 8.45 -6.35 4.06
CA LEU A 256 9.41 -6.00 3.01
C LEU A 256 8.74 -5.25 1.86
N THR A 257 7.49 -5.58 1.52
CA THR A 257 6.73 -4.88 0.48
C THR A 257 6.62 -3.39 0.79
N VAL A 258 6.24 -3.03 2.01
CA VAL A 258 6.06 -1.63 2.40
C VAL A 258 7.37 -0.91 2.75
N GLU A 259 8.39 -1.64 3.22
CA GLU A 259 9.69 -1.09 3.60
C GLU A 259 10.68 -0.93 2.43
N SER A 260 10.51 -1.68 1.34
CA SER A 260 11.42 -1.71 0.17
C SER A 260 11.71 -0.31 -0.40
N ARG A 261 10.76 0.61 -0.31
CA ARG A 261 10.93 2.00 -0.75
C ARG A 261 11.95 2.79 0.09
N PHE A 262 12.06 2.48 1.38
CA PHE A 262 12.95 3.17 2.32
C PHE A 262 14.33 2.49 2.41
N HIS A 263 14.39 1.19 2.12
CA HIS A 263 15.57 0.36 2.24
C HIS A 263 16.03 -0.16 0.87
N ILE A 264 16.49 0.74 0.00
CA ILE A 264 16.88 0.42 -1.38
C ILE A 264 18.06 -0.57 -1.41
N SER A 265 18.98 -0.48 -0.44
CA SER A 265 20.08 -1.44 -0.30
C SER A 265 19.60 -2.85 0.04
N GLY A 266 18.36 -3.01 0.54
CA GLY A 266 17.83 -4.30 0.97
C GLY A 266 18.54 -4.90 2.19
N THR A 267 19.50 -4.21 2.81
CA THR A 267 20.28 -4.75 3.93
C THR A 267 19.58 -4.48 5.26
N TYR A 268 19.42 -5.53 6.06
CA TYR A 268 18.78 -5.49 7.36
C TYR A 268 19.59 -6.26 8.40
N LYS A 269 19.43 -5.87 9.66
CA LYS A 269 19.82 -6.69 10.81
C LYS A 269 18.68 -7.66 11.14
N VAL A 270 18.97 -8.94 11.36
CA VAL A 270 17.95 -9.95 11.66
C VAL A 270 17.11 -9.57 12.89
N GLN A 271 17.74 -9.05 13.94
CA GLN A 271 17.05 -8.54 15.12
C GLN A 271 15.98 -7.50 14.76
N THR A 272 16.34 -6.51 13.93
CA THR A 272 15.42 -5.43 13.55
C THR A 272 14.21 -5.95 12.77
N LEU A 273 14.41 -6.95 11.92
CA LEU A 273 13.29 -7.60 11.23
C LEU A 273 12.42 -8.37 12.22
N LEU A 274 13.00 -9.22 13.07
CA LEU A 274 12.22 -9.99 14.05
C LEU A 274 11.43 -9.08 15.01
N GLU A 275 12.03 -8.00 15.50
CA GLU A 275 11.38 -7.00 16.36
C GLU A 275 10.25 -6.25 15.66
N ALA A 276 10.31 -6.11 14.33
CA ALA A 276 9.21 -5.54 13.55
C ALA A 276 8.03 -6.52 13.43
N LEU A 277 8.32 -7.81 13.27
CA LEU A 277 7.33 -8.84 12.94
C LEU A 277 6.68 -9.51 14.16
N LEU A 278 7.41 -9.59 15.29
CA LEU A 278 7.04 -10.36 16.48
C LEU A 278 7.07 -9.50 17.74
N PRO A 279 6.30 -9.87 18.78
CA PRO A 279 6.41 -9.27 20.10
C PRO A 279 7.82 -9.44 20.68
N LYS A 280 8.31 -8.42 21.37
CA LYS A 280 9.66 -8.43 21.96
C LYS A 280 9.84 -9.59 22.96
N THR A 281 8.78 -9.94 23.68
CA THR A 281 8.74 -11.06 24.63
C THR A 281 9.18 -12.39 23.98
N PHE A 282 8.81 -12.67 22.73
CA PHE A 282 9.24 -13.89 22.02
C PHE A 282 10.75 -13.93 21.81
N ILE A 283 11.36 -12.78 21.54
CA ILE A 283 12.80 -12.66 21.31
C ILE A 283 13.54 -12.76 22.65
N ASP A 284 13.05 -12.08 23.69
CA ASP A 284 13.63 -12.10 25.04
C ASP A 284 13.56 -13.50 25.66
N GLU A 285 12.46 -14.23 25.47
CA GLU A 285 12.33 -15.62 25.88
C GLU A 285 13.29 -16.55 25.11
N ALA A 286 13.46 -16.32 23.80
CA ALA A 286 14.41 -17.07 22.99
C ALA A 286 15.87 -16.78 23.38
N LEU A 287 16.19 -15.58 23.85
CA LEU A 287 17.53 -15.25 24.38
C LEU A 287 17.87 -16.06 25.64
N ASN A 288 16.87 -16.40 26.45
CA ASN A 288 17.05 -17.07 27.74
C ASN A 288 16.79 -18.58 27.69
N ASN A 289 16.12 -19.09 26.66
CA ASN A 289 15.76 -20.51 26.54
C ASN A 289 16.23 -21.10 25.20
N PHE A 290 17.06 -22.16 25.28
CA PHE A 290 17.65 -22.79 24.10
C PHE A 290 16.63 -23.42 23.14
N ASP A 291 15.57 -24.03 23.65
CA ASP A 291 14.53 -24.64 22.82
C ASP A 291 13.71 -23.59 22.09
N LYS A 292 13.40 -22.47 22.77
CA LYS A 292 12.74 -21.32 22.14
C LYS A 292 13.63 -20.67 21.08
N ALA A 293 14.93 -20.50 21.35
CA ALA A 293 15.90 -20.07 20.34
C ALA A 293 15.92 -20.97 19.11
N ARG A 294 15.93 -22.30 19.32
CA ARG A 294 15.94 -23.29 18.24
C ARG A 294 14.67 -23.20 17.40
N LYS A 295 13.50 -23.16 18.04
CA LYS A 295 12.20 -23.02 17.36
C LYS A 295 12.13 -21.73 16.54
N LEU A 296 12.51 -20.58 17.12
CA LEU A 296 12.47 -19.31 16.43
C LEU A 296 13.47 -19.25 15.26
N THR A 297 14.68 -19.79 15.44
CA THR A 297 15.67 -19.87 14.35
C THR A 297 15.19 -20.76 13.22
N ASN A 298 14.59 -21.90 13.52
CA ASN A 298 14.03 -22.79 12.50
C ASN A 298 12.88 -22.11 11.76
N ARG A 299 12.01 -21.40 12.48
CA ARG A 299 10.90 -20.63 11.90
C ARG A 299 11.41 -19.49 11.01
N TRP A 300 12.46 -18.80 11.41
CA TRP A 300 13.15 -17.78 10.61
C TRP A 300 13.75 -18.37 9.33
N ASN A 301 14.50 -19.46 9.43
CA ASN A 301 15.10 -20.13 8.27
C ASN A 301 14.03 -20.66 7.30
N HIS A 302 12.95 -21.23 7.84
CA HIS A 302 11.79 -21.65 7.05
C HIS A 302 11.15 -20.46 6.33
N ALA A 303 10.99 -19.32 7.00
CA ALA A 303 10.44 -18.11 6.39
C ALA A 303 11.28 -17.60 5.21
N LEU A 304 12.61 -17.60 5.33
CA LEU A 304 13.51 -17.25 4.23
C LEU A 304 13.38 -18.23 3.06
N LYS A 305 13.28 -19.53 3.37
CA LYS A 305 13.10 -20.58 2.37
C LYS A 305 11.81 -20.40 1.57
N VAL A 306 10.68 -20.20 2.25
CA VAL A 306 9.39 -19.93 1.60
C VAL A 306 9.47 -18.73 0.66
N LEU A 307 10.11 -17.63 1.07
CA LEU A 307 10.29 -16.44 0.21
C LEU A 307 11.19 -16.70 -1.00
N SER A 308 12.20 -17.57 -0.87
CA SER A 308 13.08 -17.98 -1.97
C SER A 308 12.46 -19.00 -2.91
N GLU A 309 11.44 -19.74 -2.47
CA GLU A 309 10.74 -20.77 -3.25
C GLU A 309 9.49 -20.24 -3.96
N LEU A 310 9.11 -18.98 -3.72
CA LEU A 310 8.07 -18.32 -4.49
C LEU A 310 8.40 -18.39 -5.99
N LYS A 311 7.36 -18.51 -6.82
CA LYS A 311 7.49 -18.55 -8.30
C LYS A 311 8.40 -17.43 -8.82
N ARG A 312 8.32 -16.26 -8.18
CA ARG A 312 9.30 -15.19 -8.30
C ARG A 312 9.97 -14.96 -6.96
N ALA A 313 11.11 -15.61 -6.80
CA ALA A 313 11.88 -15.62 -5.57
C ALA A 313 12.33 -14.22 -5.15
N PHE A 314 12.27 -13.95 -3.85
CA PHE A 314 13.09 -12.90 -3.26
C PHE A 314 14.56 -13.28 -3.40
N GLN A 315 15.40 -12.30 -3.70
CA GLN A 315 16.85 -12.49 -3.72
C GLN A 315 17.37 -12.29 -2.30
N ILE A 316 17.93 -13.35 -1.73
CA ILE A 316 18.41 -13.37 -0.34
C ILE A 316 19.91 -13.62 -0.36
N GLU A 317 20.66 -12.67 0.18
CA GLU A 317 22.11 -12.74 0.31
C GLU A 317 22.51 -12.65 1.79
N PHE A 318 23.37 -13.56 2.22
CA PHE A 318 23.83 -13.64 3.59
C PHE A 318 25.19 -12.95 3.72
N ASP A 319 25.30 -11.98 4.62
CA ASP A 319 26.57 -11.27 4.85
C ASP A 319 27.64 -12.25 5.35
N PRO A 320 28.78 -12.42 4.64
CA PRO A 320 29.77 -13.43 4.99
C PRO A 320 30.48 -13.14 6.32
N GLY A 321 30.55 -11.87 6.74
CA GLY A 321 31.23 -11.48 7.97
C GLY A 321 30.38 -11.70 9.24
N THR A 322 29.07 -11.50 9.14
CA THR A 322 28.16 -11.50 10.31
C THR A 322 27.15 -12.65 10.30
N TYR A 323 26.91 -13.29 9.15
CA TYR A 323 25.97 -14.40 8.98
C TYR A 323 26.71 -15.70 8.58
N PRO A 324 27.26 -16.45 9.56
CA PRO A 324 28.02 -17.67 9.29
C PRO A 324 27.15 -18.75 8.62
N GLU A 325 27.80 -19.60 7.83
CA GLU A 325 27.13 -20.68 7.09
C GLU A 325 26.32 -21.61 7.99
N VAL A 326 26.82 -21.86 9.21
CA VAL A 326 26.18 -22.73 10.21
C VAL A 326 24.74 -22.29 10.57
N LEU A 327 24.43 -21.00 10.40
CA LEU A 327 23.12 -20.40 10.69
C LEU A 327 22.18 -20.35 9.49
N ARG A 328 22.66 -20.62 8.27
CA ARG A 328 21.85 -20.53 7.04
C ARG A 328 20.81 -21.67 6.98
N PRO A 329 19.71 -21.52 6.22
CA PRO A 329 18.61 -22.49 6.19
C PRO A 329 19.02 -23.95 5.91
N ASP A 330 19.99 -24.18 5.02
CA ASP A 330 20.38 -25.54 4.59
C ASP A 330 21.57 -26.14 5.36
N SER A 331 22.06 -25.43 6.39
CA SER A 331 23.18 -25.93 7.18
C SER A 331 22.77 -27.11 8.06
N LYS A 332 23.49 -28.22 7.88
CA LYS A 332 23.41 -29.42 8.74
C LYS A 332 24.36 -29.36 9.95
N SER A 333 25.21 -28.34 10.02
CA SER A 333 26.24 -28.21 11.04
C SER A 333 25.65 -27.91 12.41
N ARG A 334 26.28 -28.44 13.47
CA ARG A 334 25.86 -28.18 14.85
C ARG A 334 26.03 -26.69 15.16
N LYS A 335 24.93 -26.05 15.59
CA LYS A 335 24.93 -24.63 15.96
C LYS A 335 25.80 -24.39 17.21
N PRO A 336 26.69 -23.39 17.21
CA PRO A 336 27.58 -23.12 18.33
C PRO A 336 26.80 -22.62 19.57
N ARG A 337 27.45 -22.59 20.74
CA ARG A 337 26.83 -21.99 21.94
C ARG A 337 26.63 -20.49 21.71
N GLY A 338 25.45 -19.96 22.07
CA GLY A 338 25.15 -18.54 21.88
C GLY A 338 24.81 -18.14 20.44
N TYR A 339 24.64 -19.11 19.53
CA TYR A 339 24.35 -18.87 18.11
C TYR A 339 23.16 -17.93 17.87
N PHE A 340 22.18 -17.90 18.78
CA PHE A 340 21.01 -17.04 18.63
C PHE A 340 21.35 -15.55 18.76
N LYS A 341 22.27 -15.18 19.67
CA LYS A 341 22.78 -13.80 19.74
C LYS A 341 23.53 -13.41 18.46
N GLN A 342 24.29 -14.36 17.91
CA GLN A 342 24.97 -14.16 16.63
C GLN A 342 23.97 -14.00 15.48
N LEU A 343 22.91 -14.82 15.43
CA LEU A 343 21.83 -14.70 14.46
C LEU A 343 21.18 -13.31 14.53
N LEU A 344 20.81 -12.85 15.73
CA LEU A 344 20.21 -11.53 15.93
C LEU A 344 21.14 -10.40 15.47
N ALA A 345 22.45 -10.54 15.68
CA ALA A 345 23.46 -9.58 15.24
C ALA A 345 23.74 -9.62 13.73
N ALA A 346 23.40 -10.72 13.05
CA ALA A 346 23.73 -10.94 11.66
C ALA A 346 23.02 -9.96 10.72
N LYS A 347 23.70 -9.63 9.61
CA LYS A 347 23.15 -8.84 8.51
C LYS A 347 22.71 -9.77 7.38
N ILE A 348 21.60 -9.42 6.75
CA ILE A 348 21.03 -10.12 5.61
C ILE A 348 20.56 -9.09 4.60
N THR A 349 20.81 -9.33 3.32
CA THR A 349 20.29 -8.52 2.23
C THR A 349 19.13 -9.26 1.58
N ILE A 350 17.97 -8.62 1.53
CA ILE A 350 16.74 -9.18 0.93
C ILE A 350 16.19 -8.17 -0.07
N HIS A 351 16.21 -8.54 -1.34
CA HIS A 351 15.59 -7.75 -2.41
C HIS A 351 14.26 -8.35 -2.86
N PRO A 352 13.25 -7.51 -3.12
CA PRO A 352 12.01 -7.96 -3.75
C PRO A 352 12.29 -8.54 -5.14
N PRO A 353 11.38 -9.37 -5.68
CA PRO A 353 11.58 -10.00 -6.97
C PRO A 353 11.72 -8.98 -8.11
N ALA A 354 12.56 -9.31 -9.09
CA ALA A 354 12.72 -8.49 -10.29
C ALA A 354 11.37 -8.34 -11.05
N PRO A 355 11.07 -7.16 -11.65
CA PRO A 355 11.92 -5.98 -11.81
C PRO A 355 11.71 -4.89 -10.72
N ILE A 356 11.20 -5.26 -9.53
CA ILE A 356 10.86 -4.28 -8.49
C ILE A 356 12.08 -3.46 -8.03
N PRO A 357 13.27 -4.06 -7.75
CA PRO A 357 14.45 -3.30 -7.33
C PRO A 357 14.84 -2.22 -8.34
N GLU A 358 14.83 -2.55 -9.64
CA GLU A 358 15.20 -1.62 -10.72
C GLU A 358 14.19 -0.46 -10.81
N LEU A 359 12.90 -0.74 -10.64
CA LEU A 359 11.84 0.28 -10.64
C LEU A 359 11.97 1.24 -9.44
N LEU A 360 12.37 0.73 -8.28
CA LEU A 360 12.61 1.56 -7.09
C LEU A 360 13.88 2.41 -7.23
N ALA A 361 14.96 1.85 -7.81
CA ALA A 361 16.19 2.57 -8.08
C ALA A 361 16.00 3.68 -9.13
N ALA A 362 15.20 3.44 -10.18
CA ALA A 362 14.91 4.43 -11.21
C ALA A 362 14.16 5.67 -10.67
N LYS A 363 13.41 5.54 -9.56
CA LYS A 363 12.72 6.67 -8.92
C LYS A 363 13.64 7.55 -8.08
N THR A 364 14.75 6.99 -7.57
CA THR A 364 15.67 7.72 -6.69
C THR A 364 16.78 8.44 -7.43
N GLN A 365 17.02 8.13 -8.70
CA GLN A 365 17.90 8.93 -9.53
C GLN A 365 17.23 10.28 -9.84
N PRO A 366 17.77 11.43 -9.39
CA PRO A 366 17.35 12.70 -9.95
C PRO A 366 17.56 12.61 -11.46
N LYS A 367 16.54 12.96 -12.25
CA LYS A 367 16.69 13.10 -13.71
C LYS A 367 17.74 14.17 -13.97
N LEU A 368 19.01 13.77 -14.03
CA LEU A 368 20.10 14.57 -14.53
C LEU A 368 19.72 14.90 -15.98
N VAL A 369 19.29 16.13 -16.19
CA VAL A 369 19.11 16.70 -17.50
C VAL A 369 20.50 16.70 -18.13
N LYS A 370 20.80 15.66 -18.92
CA LYS A 370 21.97 15.68 -19.78
C LYS A 370 21.84 16.90 -20.69
N PRO A 371 22.85 17.79 -20.77
CA PRO A 371 22.81 18.90 -21.71
C PRO A 371 22.76 18.32 -23.12
N LYS A 372 21.65 18.53 -23.83
CA LYS A 372 21.60 18.22 -25.26
C LYS A 372 22.43 19.27 -25.97
N ASN A 373 23.59 18.84 -26.43
CA ASN A 373 24.44 19.56 -27.35
C ASN A 373 23.62 20.09 -28.54
N ILE A 374 23.91 21.35 -28.84
CA ILE A 374 23.42 22.11 -29.98
C ILE A 374 24.10 21.56 -31.24
N SER A 375 23.29 21.01 -32.14
CA SER A 375 23.44 20.94 -33.61
C SER A 375 22.39 19.91 -34.07
N SER A 376 21.54 20.15 -35.07
CA SER A 376 21.86 20.63 -36.40
C SER A 376 20.63 21.26 -37.09
N SER A 377 20.97 22.01 -38.13
CA SER A 377 20.18 22.83 -39.06
C SER A 377 18.92 22.25 -39.72
N LYS A 378 17.99 23.19 -39.97
CA LYS A 378 17.14 23.41 -41.17
C LYS A 378 16.24 22.26 -41.67
N LYS A 379 14.93 22.52 -41.64
CA LYS A 379 14.16 22.86 -42.86
C LYS A 379 12.81 23.51 -42.51
N LYS A 380 12.60 24.71 -43.07
CA LYS A 380 11.31 25.39 -43.19
C LYS A 380 10.46 24.65 -44.21
N THR A 381 9.20 24.36 -43.86
CA THR A 381 8.11 24.30 -44.83
C THR A 381 6.84 24.81 -44.16
N ASN A 382 6.45 26.03 -44.54
CA ASN A 382 5.09 26.53 -44.35
C ASN A 382 4.14 25.66 -45.18
N LYS A 383 3.05 25.17 -44.58
CA LYS A 383 1.79 24.96 -45.28
C LYS A 383 0.62 25.14 -44.30
N SER A 384 -0.31 25.95 -44.75
CA SER A 384 -1.41 26.60 -44.05
C SER A 384 -2.65 25.72 -43.89
N ALA A 385 -3.38 26.02 -42.80
CA ALA A 385 -4.84 26.06 -42.67
C ALA A 385 -5.68 24.79 -42.96
N GLY A 386 -6.13 24.18 -41.86
CA GLY A 386 -7.42 23.47 -41.77
C GLY A 386 -8.08 23.85 -40.43
N LYS A 387 -9.16 24.62 -40.49
CA LYS A 387 -9.96 25.05 -39.32
C LYS A 387 -10.57 23.83 -38.61
N ALA A 388 -10.03 23.51 -37.44
CA ALA A 388 -10.74 22.82 -36.37
C ALA A 388 -10.55 23.68 -35.12
N ILE A 389 -11.65 24.14 -34.52
CA ILE A 389 -11.70 25.11 -33.40
C ILE A 389 -10.58 24.78 -32.42
N ALA A 390 -9.54 25.60 -32.49
CA ALA A 390 -8.29 25.28 -31.85
C ALA A 390 -8.34 25.83 -30.44
N VAL A 391 -8.56 24.95 -29.45
CA VAL A 391 -8.33 25.29 -28.03
C VAL A 391 -6.95 25.96 -27.94
N THR A 392 -6.95 27.26 -27.62
CA THR A 392 -5.77 28.13 -27.56
C THR A 392 -5.08 28.01 -26.21
N GLY A 393 -3.78 28.32 -26.14
CA GLY A 393 -3.03 28.36 -24.88
C GLY A 393 -3.69 29.26 -23.84
N THR A 394 -4.30 30.36 -24.28
CA THR A 394 -5.06 31.29 -23.43
C THR A 394 -6.33 30.66 -22.83
N GLN A 395 -7.08 29.88 -23.62
CA GLN A 395 -8.26 29.15 -23.11
C GLN A 395 -7.86 28.11 -22.06
N ILE A 396 -6.77 27.38 -22.29
CA ILE A 396 -6.22 26.39 -21.33
C ILE A 396 -5.81 27.08 -20.02
N LYS A 397 -5.13 28.23 -20.12
CA LYS A 397 -4.70 29.03 -18.97
C LYS A 397 -5.90 29.53 -18.15
N ASN A 398 -6.95 30.00 -18.82
CA ASN A 398 -8.15 30.51 -18.17
C ASN A 398 -8.94 29.38 -17.50
N ALA A 399 -9.20 28.28 -18.21
CA ALA A 399 -9.90 27.12 -17.65
C ALA A 399 -9.13 26.52 -16.45
N ARG A 400 -7.80 26.44 -16.53
CA ARG A 400 -6.97 26.02 -15.39
C ARG A 400 -7.12 26.95 -14.19
N LYS A 401 -7.14 28.27 -14.40
CA LYS A 401 -7.31 29.26 -13.34
C LYS A 401 -8.71 29.18 -12.72
N VAL A 402 -9.76 28.95 -13.52
CA VAL A 402 -11.14 28.76 -13.02
C VAL A 402 -11.22 27.56 -12.09
N LYS A 403 -10.51 26.46 -12.41
CA LYS A 403 -10.39 25.29 -11.51
C LYS A 403 -9.43 25.48 -10.33
N GLY A 404 -8.84 26.66 -10.15
CA GLY A 404 -7.89 26.96 -9.07
C GLY A 404 -6.56 26.20 -9.17
N TRP A 405 -6.22 25.64 -10.33
CA TRP A 405 -5.04 24.79 -10.49
C TRP A 405 -3.79 25.60 -10.85
N SER A 406 -2.63 25.19 -10.32
CA SER A 406 -1.32 25.67 -10.78
C SER A 406 -0.90 24.97 -12.07
N GLN A 407 0.07 25.55 -12.80
CA GLN A 407 0.64 24.90 -13.99
C GLN A 407 1.23 23.51 -13.66
N GLY A 408 1.79 23.33 -12.46
CA GLY A 408 2.30 22.05 -11.99
C GLY A 408 1.18 21.03 -11.74
N GLN A 409 0.03 21.45 -11.21
CA GLN A 409 -1.12 20.56 -11.02
C GLN A 409 -1.66 20.07 -12.37
N LEU A 410 -1.83 20.97 -13.35
CA LEU A 410 -2.25 20.57 -14.70
C LEU A 410 -1.23 19.65 -15.38
N ALA A 411 0.07 19.90 -15.16
CA ALA A 411 1.13 19.04 -15.68
C ALA A 411 1.03 17.61 -15.12
N GLY A 412 0.75 17.48 -13.82
CA GLY A 412 0.66 16.19 -13.15
C GLY A 412 -0.54 15.35 -13.58
N PHE A 413 -1.72 15.98 -13.75
CA PHE A 413 -2.89 15.31 -14.32
C PHE A 413 -2.63 14.85 -15.77
N LEU A 414 -1.92 15.66 -16.56
CA LEU A 414 -1.58 15.32 -17.94
C LEU A 414 -0.41 14.32 -18.06
N GLY A 415 0.37 14.13 -16.99
CA GLY A 415 1.59 13.33 -16.99
C GLY A 415 2.71 13.95 -17.84
N VAL A 416 2.80 15.29 -17.88
CA VAL A 416 3.81 16.04 -18.64
C VAL A 416 4.61 16.97 -17.73
N SER A 417 5.66 17.63 -18.23
CA SER A 417 6.40 18.60 -17.41
C SER A 417 5.66 19.93 -17.27
N GLN A 418 5.81 20.60 -16.12
CA GLN A 418 5.30 21.96 -15.90
C GLN A 418 5.76 22.94 -16.99
N ASN A 419 7.02 22.81 -17.45
CA ASN A 419 7.53 23.64 -18.53
C ASN A 419 6.77 23.43 -19.85
N LEU A 420 6.37 22.18 -20.16
CA LEU A 420 5.56 21.92 -21.35
C LEU A 420 4.19 22.59 -21.25
N VAL A 421 3.54 22.54 -20.09
CA VAL A 421 2.27 23.27 -19.84
C VAL A 421 2.47 24.77 -20.01
N SER A 422 3.53 25.34 -19.44
CA SER A 422 3.83 26.77 -19.62
C SER A 422 4.09 27.14 -21.08
N LEU A 423 4.68 26.27 -21.90
CA LEU A 423 4.89 26.52 -23.32
C LEU A 423 3.59 26.42 -24.13
N ILE A 424 2.71 25.49 -23.74
CA ILE A 424 1.37 25.35 -24.33
C ILE A 424 0.51 26.58 -24.02
N GLU A 425 0.48 27.04 -22.77
CA GLU A 425 -0.28 28.23 -22.37
C GLU A 425 0.19 29.53 -23.01
N ARG A 426 1.43 29.56 -23.51
CA ARG A 426 2.03 30.69 -24.22
C ARG A 426 1.98 30.52 -25.74
N ASP A 427 1.28 29.51 -26.24
CA ASP A 427 1.20 29.13 -27.65
C ASP A 427 2.57 28.90 -28.32
N LYS A 428 3.62 28.63 -27.52
CA LYS A 428 4.99 28.38 -28.00
C LYS A 428 5.22 26.92 -28.41
N ARG A 429 4.25 26.03 -28.15
CA ARG A 429 4.33 24.63 -28.55
C ARG A 429 2.95 24.11 -28.97
N SER A 430 2.89 23.48 -30.13
CA SER A 430 1.66 22.86 -30.63
C SER A 430 1.30 21.63 -29.82
N ILE A 431 -0.01 21.48 -29.56
CA ILE A 431 -0.58 20.38 -28.77
C ILE A 431 -0.87 19.22 -29.73
N ASN A 432 -0.41 18.01 -29.42
CA ASN A 432 -0.78 16.84 -30.21
C ASN A 432 -2.25 16.43 -29.95
N LYS A 433 -2.86 15.66 -30.86
CA LYS A 433 -4.28 15.28 -30.78
C LYS A 433 -4.64 14.59 -29.45
N LYS A 434 -3.78 13.67 -28.98
CA LYS A 434 -3.98 12.90 -27.73
C LYS A 434 -3.98 13.79 -26.47
N LEU A 435 -3.04 14.74 -26.41
CA LEU A 435 -2.91 15.68 -25.30
C LEU A 435 -4.05 16.70 -25.32
N ARG A 436 -4.48 17.15 -26.51
CA ARG A 436 -5.66 18.02 -26.63
C ARG A 436 -6.93 17.35 -26.09
N THR A 437 -7.17 16.09 -26.42
CA THR A 437 -8.33 15.35 -25.88
C THR A 437 -8.29 15.22 -24.37
N LYS A 438 -7.10 14.96 -23.79
CA LYS A 438 -6.95 14.93 -22.33
C LYS A 438 -7.19 16.29 -21.68
N ILE A 439 -6.64 17.37 -22.27
CA ILE A 439 -6.82 18.74 -21.79
C ILE A 439 -8.31 19.12 -21.84
N GLY A 440 -8.99 18.86 -22.96
CA GLY A 440 -10.42 19.16 -23.10
C GLY A 440 -11.28 18.40 -22.10
N LYS A 441 -11.00 17.11 -21.86
CA LYS A 441 -11.70 16.33 -20.82
C LYS A 441 -11.43 16.85 -19.41
N LEU A 442 -10.19 17.18 -19.07
CA LEU A 442 -9.81 17.60 -17.71
C LEU A 442 -10.28 19.02 -17.38
N LEU A 443 -10.23 19.93 -18.35
CA LEU A 443 -10.58 21.34 -18.19
C LEU A 443 -12.00 21.67 -18.65
N GLU A 444 -12.73 20.69 -19.20
CA GLU A 444 -14.10 20.84 -19.75
C GLU A 444 -14.18 21.92 -20.85
N ILE A 445 -13.26 21.86 -21.82
CA ILE A 445 -13.12 22.81 -22.95
C ILE A 445 -12.93 22.17 -24.32
#